data_AF-W7DBP9-F1
#
_entry.id   AF-W7DBP9-F1
#
_cell.length_a   1.000
_cell.length_b   1.000
_cell.length_c   1.000
_cell.angle_alpha   90.00
_cell.angle_beta   90.00
_cell.angle_gamma   90.00
#
_symmetry.space_group_name_H-M   'P 1'
#
loop_
_entity.id
_entity.type
_entity.pdbx_description
1 polymer ?
#
loop_
_entity_poly.entity_id
_entity_poly.type
_entity_poly.pdbx_seq_one_letter_code
_entity_poly.pdbx_strand_id
1 'polypeptide(L)'
;MAPDSKYRLLEGIRLESFPPGEYIYELTITGDRKTWELSEKFTISANDIHQAKEQTGLEDSISKVLKVVIVMIGILIFITVIVLFRRRRKHEKNN
;
A
#
# COMPACT_ATOMS: atom_id res chain seq x y z
N MET A 1 -14.29 32.51 -1.90
CA MET A 1 -14.72 31.22 -1.30
C MET A 1 -16.08 31.46 -0.66
N ALA A 2 -17.00 30.49 -0.74
CA ALA A 2 -18.34 30.60 -0.15
C ALA A 2 -18.28 30.43 1.38
N PRO A 3 -19.27 30.94 2.15
CA PRO A 3 -19.42 30.60 3.56
C PRO A 3 -19.44 29.07 3.75
N ASP A 4 -18.80 28.58 4.81
CA ASP A 4 -18.68 27.14 5.15
C ASP A 4 -17.92 26.24 4.15
N SER A 5 -17.13 26.81 3.22
CA SER A 5 -16.30 26.00 2.34
C SER A 5 -15.20 25.27 3.12
N LYS A 6 -15.21 23.93 3.09
CA LYS A 6 -14.13 23.10 3.64
C LYS A 6 -12.96 23.09 2.65
N TYR A 7 -11.81 23.57 3.09
CA TYR A 7 -10.59 23.53 2.28
C TYR A 7 -9.80 22.28 2.63
N ARG A 8 -9.65 21.37 1.65
CA ARG A 8 -8.81 20.18 1.80
C ARG A 8 -7.41 20.55 1.32
N LEU A 9 -6.55 20.94 2.25
CA LEU A 9 -5.15 21.20 1.97
C LEU A 9 -4.37 19.89 1.96
N LEU A 10 -3.41 19.81 1.03
CA LEU A 10 -2.35 18.80 0.90
C LEU A 10 -2.74 17.56 0.10
N GLU A 11 -2.76 17.70 -1.23
CA GLU A 11 -2.52 16.56 -2.12
C GLU A 11 -1.03 16.16 -1.99
N GLY A 12 -0.76 14.93 -1.51
CA GLY A 12 0.58 14.36 -1.48
C GLY A 12 1.16 14.07 -0.09
N ILE A 13 0.54 14.58 0.98
CA ILE A 13 0.93 14.21 2.35
C ILE A 13 0.18 12.94 2.76
N ARG A 14 0.93 11.85 2.96
CA ARG A 14 0.39 10.57 3.42
C ARG A 14 0.62 10.39 4.90
N LEU A 15 -0.43 10.03 5.64
CA LEU A 15 -0.34 9.80 7.08
C LEU A 15 0.66 8.68 7.43
N GLU A 16 0.80 7.68 6.55
CA GLU A 16 1.75 6.57 6.68
C GLU A 16 3.22 7.00 6.77
N SER A 17 3.55 8.22 6.31
CA SER A 17 4.92 8.73 6.25
C SER A 17 5.37 9.40 7.56
N PHE A 18 4.46 9.60 8.52
CA PHE A 18 4.75 10.26 9.78
C PHE A 18 4.91 9.23 10.90
N PRO A 19 5.94 9.33 11.76
CA PRO A 19 6.00 8.53 12.97
C PRO A 19 4.88 8.92 13.95
N PRO A 20 4.46 8.03 14.87
CA PRO A 20 3.55 8.38 15.95
C PRO A 20 4.13 9.51 16.81
N GLY A 21 3.31 10.49 17.19
CA GLY A 21 3.77 11.63 17.98
C GLY A 21 2.80 12.79 18.01
N GLU A 22 3.23 13.86 18.69
CA GLU A 22 2.52 15.14 18.74
C GLU A 22 2.98 16.04 17.60
N TYR A 23 2.01 16.64 16.91
CA TYR A 23 2.23 17.50 15.76
C TYR A 23 1.45 18.79 15.90
N ILE A 24 1.95 19.83 15.24
CA ILE A 24 1.29 21.12 15.13
C ILE A 24 1.07 21.38 13.65
N TYR A 25 -0.19 21.59 13.29
CA TYR A 25 -0.59 22.06 11.98
C TYR A 25 -0.69 23.58 12.02
N GLU A 26 0.15 24.27 11.25
CA GLU A 26 0.11 25.72 11.11
C GLU A 26 -0.27 26.08 9.68
N LEU A 27 -1.28 26.92 9.55
CA LEU A 27 -1.79 27.40 8.27
C LEU A 27 -1.97 28.91 8.33
N THR A 28 -1.21 29.60 7.49
CA THR A 28 -1.35 31.04 7.28
C THR A 28 -1.99 31.27 5.91
N ILE A 29 -3.19 31.83 5.90
CA ILE A 29 -3.89 32.25 4.69
C ILE A 29 -3.75 33.76 4.58
N THR A 30 -3.06 34.24 3.56
CA THR A 30 -2.93 35.68 3.29
C THR A 30 -3.83 36.04 2.12
N GLY A 31 -4.77 36.95 2.33
CA GLY A 31 -5.56 37.59 1.27
C GLY A 31 -5.31 39.09 1.24
N ASP A 32 -5.74 39.75 0.16
CA ASP A 32 -5.45 41.17 -0.12
C ASP A 32 -5.83 42.15 1.01
N ARG A 33 -6.74 41.77 1.90
CA ARG A 33 -7.25 42.62 2.99
C ARG A 33 -7.09 42.04 4.39
N LYS A 34 -6.75 40.75 4.50
CA LYS A 34 -6.73 40.06 5.79
C LYS A 34 -5.83 38.83 5.76
N THR A 35 -5.17 38.61 6.87
CA THR A 35 -4.43 37.38 7.17
C THR A 35 -5.23 36.56 8.18
N TRP A 36 -5.31 35.26 7.94
CA TRP A 36 -5.84 34.28 8.88
C TRP A 36 -4.73 33.33 9.26
N GLU A 37 -4.59 33.11 10.56
CA GLU A 37 -3.64 32.16 11.13
C GLU A 37 -4.43 31.09 11.87
N LEU A 38 -4.18 29.84 11.49
CA LEU A 38 -4.75 28.66 12.12
C LEU A 38 -3.58 27.83 12.66
N SER A 39 -3.63 27.51 13.95
CA SER A 39 -2.68 26.60 14.59
C SER A 39 -3.49 25.55 15.35
N GLU A 40 -3.30 24.29 15.00
CA GLU A 40 -4.01 23.16 15.60
C GLU A 40 -3.02 22.09 16.03
N LYS A 41 -3.13 21.64 17.29
CA LYS A 41 -2.32 20.55 17.82
C LYS A 41 -3.07 19.24 17.65
N PHE A 42 -2.39 18.22 17.16
CA PHE A 42 -2.97 16.90 16.98
C PHE A 42 -1.93 15.82 17.29
N THR A 43 -2.41 14.64 17.66
CA THR A 43 -1.56 13.47 17.94
C THR A 43 -1.84 12.41 16.90
N ILE A 44 -0.78 11.92 16.24
CA ILE A 44 -0.87 10.75 15.37
C ILE A 44 -0.54 9.53 16.23
N SER A 45 -1.50 8.62 16.41
CA SER A 45 -1.25 7.36 17.09
C SER A 45 -0.72 6.29 16.14
N ALA A 46 -0.05 5.27 16.68
CA ALA A 46 0.36 4.11 15.89
C ALA A 46 -0.83 3.39 15.25
N ASN A 47 -1.99 3.39 15.91
CA ASN A 47 -3.21 2.78 15.40
C ASN A 47 -3.74 3.52 14.16
N ASP A 48 -3.63 4.85 14.12
CA ASP A 48 -4.06 5.66 12.98
C ASP A 48 -3.21 5.39 11.73
N ILE A 49 -1.90 5.17 11.92
CA ILE A 49 -0.97 4.79 10.85
C ILE A 49 -1.29 3.39 10.32
N HIS A 50 -1.55 2.43 11.22
CA HIS A 50 -1.94 1.08 10.81
C HIS A 50 -3.22 1.08 9.98
N GLN A 51 -4.25 1.80 10.41
CA GLN A 51 -5.51 1.92 9.65
C GLN A 51 -5.30 2.61 8.30
N ALA A 52 -4.49 3.67 8.24
CA ALA A 52 -4.16 4.32 6.97
C ALA A 52 -3.42 3.37 6.00
N LYS A 53 -2.50 2.56 6.52
CA LYS A 53 -1.75 1.58 5.71
C LYS A 53 -2.65 0.47 5.16
N GLU A 54 -3.61 -0.02 5.94
CA GLU A 54 -4.61 -0.99 5.47
C GLU A 54 -5.51 -0.40 4.37
N GLN A 55 -5.91 0.87 4.50
CA GLN A 55 -6.74 1.55 3.51
C GLN A 55 -6.02 1.82 2.18
N THR A 56 -4.70 1.99 2.18
CA THR A 56 -3.94 2.21 0.94
C THR A 56 -3.73 0.95 0.11
N GLY A 57 -4.00 -0.25 0.64
CA GLY A 57 -4.17 -1.50 -0.11
C GLY A 57 -2.97 -1.99 -0.95
N LEU A 58 -1.85 -1.26 -0.96
CA LEU A 58 -0.69 -1.54 -1.80
C LEU A 58 0.09 -2.77 -1.30
N GLU A 59 0.21 -2.95 0.01
CA GLU A 59 0.89 -4.12 0.59
C GLU A 59 0.09 -5.42 0.37
N ASP A 60 -1.24 -5.35 0.49
CA ASP A 60 -2.11 -6.54 0.38
C ASP A 60 -2.28 -7.01 -1.08
N SER A 61 -2.15 -6.09 -2.04
CA SER A 61 -2.20 -6.42 -3.46
C SER A 61 -0.92 -7.13 -3.94
N ILE A 62 0.25 -6.66 -3.50
CA ILE A 62 1.54 -7.27 -3.84
C ILE A 62 1.62 -8.69 -3.25
N SER A 63 1.19 -8.89 -2.00
CA SER A 63 1.25 -10.20 -1.34
C SER A 63 0.39 -11.25 -2.05
N LYS A 64 -0.82 -10.88 -2.51
CA LYS A 64 -1.71 -11.76 -3.27
C LYS A 64 -1.15 -12.15 -4.63
N VAL A 65 -0.62 -11.18 -5.39
CA VAL A 65 0.00 -11.44 -6.71
C VAL A 65 1.22 -12.34 -6.55
N LEU A 66 2.08 -12.07 -5.58
CA LEU A 66 3.28 -12.89 -5.32
C LEU A 66 2.91 -14.33 -4.97
N LYS A 67 1.88 -14.53 -4.14
CA LYS A 67 1.38 -15.86 -3.75
C LYS A 67 0.85 -16.65 -4.95
N VAL A 68 0.12 -16.00 -5.86
CA VAL A 68 -0.38 -16.64 -7.09
C VAL A 68 0.79 -17.04 -8.01
N VAL A 69 1.79 -16.18 -8.18
CA VAL A 69 2.97 -16.46 -9.01
C VAL A 69 3.75 -17.67 -8.47
N ILE A 70 3.97 -17.74 -7.16
CA ILE A 70 4.68 -18.87 -6.53
C ILE A 70 3.94 -20.19 -6.77
N VAL A 71 2.61 -20.19 -6.60
CA VAL A 71 1.78 -21.39 -6.86
C VAL A 71 1.86 -21.80 -8.33
N MET A 72 1.81 -20.84 -9.27
CA MET A 72 1.88 -21.11 -10.70
C MET A 72 3.23 -21.73 -11.10
N ILE A 73 4.35 -21.19 -10.58
CA ILE A 73 5.68 -21.76 -10.80
C ILE A 73 5.77 -23.19 -10.24
N GLY A 74 5.22 -23.44 -9.05
CA GLY A 74 5.17 -24.77 -8.45
C GLY A 74 4.47 -25.79 -9.34
N ILE A 75 3.33 -25.43 -9.92
CA ILE A 75 2.58 -26.27 -10.86
C ILE A 75 3.41 -26.57 -12.12
N LEU A 76 4.09 -25.55 -12.67
CA LEU A 76 4.88 -25.67 -13.89
C LEU A 76 6.07 -26.63 -13.69
N ILE A 77 6.75 -26.53 -12.54
CA ILE A 77 7.82 -27.46 -12.16
C ILE A 77 7.25 -28.88 -11.99
N PHE A 78 6.11 -29.01 -11.31
CA PHE A 78 5.47 -30.31 -11.09
C PHE A 78 5.10 -31.02 -12.39
N ILE A 79 4.55 -30.29 -13.36
CA ILE A 79 4.26 -30.82 -14.71
C ILE A 79 5.55 -31.27 -15.39
N THR A 80 6.61 -30.46 -15.31
CA THR A 80 7.91 -30.78 -15.92
C THR A 80 8.50 -32.06 -15.35
N VAL A 81 8.43 -32.24 -14.03
CA VAL A 81 8.86 -33.46 -13.35
C VAL A 81 8.05 -34.67 -13.81
N ILE A 82 6.72 -34.56 -13.90
CA ILE A 82 5.85 -35.64 -14.39
C ILE A 82 6.20 -36.05 -15.82
N VAL A 83 6.42 -35.08 -16.71
CA VAL A 83 6.79 -35.33 -18.11
C VAL A 83 8.13 -36.05 -18.20
N LEU A 84 9.14 -35.61 -17.43
CA LEU A 84 10.44 -36.27 -17.36
C LEU A 84 10.32 -37.70 -16.83
N PHE A 85 9.52 -37.92 -15.79
CA PHE A 85 9.29 -39.25 -15.21
C PHE A 85 8.61 -40.20 -16.20
N ARG A 86 7.60 -39.71 -16.93
CA ARG A 86 6.93 -40.48 -17.98
C ARG A 86 7.85 -40.79 -19.15
N ARG A 87 8.71 -39.84 -19.56
CA ARG A 87 9.68 -40.04 -20.63
C ARG A 87 10.71 -41.12 -20.24
N ARG A 88 11.20 -41.11 -19.00
CA ARG A 88 12.16 -42.09 -18.51
C ARG A 88 11.61 -43.53 -18.56
N ARG A 89 10.36 -43.74 -18.12
CA ARG A 89 9.70 -45.06 -18.19
C ARG A 89 9.47 -45.55 -19.63
N LYS A 90 9.38 -44.65 -20.61
CA LYS A 90 9.20 -45.04 -22.01
C LYS A 90 10.48 -45.60 -22.63
N HIS A 91 11.66 -45.19 -22.13
CA HIS A 91 12.95 -45.71 -22.58
C HIS A 91 13.31 -47.07 -21.97
N GLU A 92 12.77 -47.43 -20.81
CA GLU A 92 12.95 -48.79 -20.22
C GLU A 92 12.13 -49.88 -20.91
N LYS A 93 11.15 -49.51 -21.74
CA LYS A 93 10.26 -50.47 -22.42
C LYS A 93 10.69 -50.83 -23.85
N ASN A 94 11.72 -50.16 -24.35
CA ASN A 94 12.18 -50.24 -25.75
C ASN A 94 13.65 -50.70 -25.87
N ASN A 95 14.20 -51.26 -24.79
CA ASN A 95 15.52 -51.88 -24.68
C ASN A 95 15.35 -53.20 -23.92
#